data_AF-E4U5V7-F1
#
_entry.id   AF-E4U5V7-F1
#
_cell.length_a   1.000
_cell.length_b   1.000
_cell.length_c   1.000
_cell.angle_alpha   90.00
_cell.angle_beta   90.00
_cell.angle_gamma   90.00
#
_symmetry.space_group_name_H-M   'P 1'
#
loop_
_entity.id
_entity.type
_entity.pdbx_description
1 polymer ?
#
loop_
_entity_poly.entity_id
_entity_poly.type
_entity_poly.pdbx_seq_one_letter_code
_entity_poly.pdbx_strand_id
1 'polypeptide(L)'
;MNWFVLALLLLTDPVGDDHGAGLDYPRAAVYQQVGAADLTGFKMKRVEGRWRLGVRLARYPDPAGAPLGFSLAVVAVYLDTEPGGEEALPGAGLRTPADGGWEEAYLISGWGAERRTPDGAAAPVRAWREGDWIWVQTDLIRRPRAYVAAGLYDPFEPWGFRRALPGGGVWYLDGPADAPRALDVIAPDQAQVWSSGVLPPARKRFPWRSLFAGALGLAGAGLVGYAWRRR
;
A
#
# COMPACT_ATOMS: atom_id res chain seq x y z
N MET A 1 1.41 -35.07 -11.60
CA MET A 1 1.84 -33.69 -11.91
C MET A 1 0.95 -32.76 -11.09
N ASN A 2 1.40 -32.32 -9.91
CA ASN A 2 0.56 -31.55 -8.98
C ASN A 2 0.42 -30.10 -9.46
N TRP A 3 -0.77 -29.75 -9.92
CA TRP A 3 -1.17 -28.38 -10.17
C TRP A 3 -1.50 -27.72 -8.82
N PHE A 4 -0.51 -27.20 -8.11
CA PHE A 4 -0.80 -26.26 -7.03
C PHE A 4 -1.30 -24.96 -7.65
N VAL A 5 -2.58 -24.64 -7.46
CA VAL A 5 -3.12 -23.33 -7.80
C VAL A 5 -2.42 -22.31 -6.90
N LEU A 6 -1.49 -21.54 -7.48
CA LEU A 6 -0.91 -20.35 -6.87
C LEU A 6 -2.03 -19.33 -6.64
N ALA A 7 -2.54 -19.26 -5.41
CA ALA A 7 -3.41 -18.16 -5.02
C ALA A 7 -2.59 -16.87 -5.05
N LEU A 8 -2.93 -15.97 -5.98
CA LEU A 8 -2.25 -14.71 -6.22
C LEU A 8 -3.25 -13.55 -6.13
N LEU A 9 -2.97 -12.59 -5.26
CA LEU A 9 -3.47 -11.23 -5.37
C LEU A 9 -2.37 -10.38 -6.00
N LEU A 10 -2.71 -9.58 -7.01
CA LEU A 10 -1.86 -8.53 -7.56
C LEU A 10 -2.71 -7.27 -7.71
N LEU A 11 -2.21 -6.19 -7.14
CA LEU A 11 -2.73 -4.83 -7.22
C LEU A 11 -1.64 -3.94 -7.79
N THR A 12 -2.05 -3.00 -8.62
CA THR A 12 -1.19 -1.97 -9.22
C THR A 12 -1.69 -0.62 -8.74
N ASP A 13 -0.75 0.29 -8.52
CA ASP A 13 -1.04 1.70 -8.29
C ASP A 13 -0.52 2.53 -9.48
N PRO A 14 -1.04 3.74 -9.68
CA PRO A 14 -0.47 4.73 -10.57
C PRO A 14 1.00 5.07 -10.23
N VAL A 15 1.62 5.87 -11.08
CA VAL A 15 2.95 6.44 -10.83
C VAL A 15 2.76 7.94 -10.63
N GLY A 16 3.47 8.52 -9.67
CA GLY A 16 3.48 9.95 -9.39
C GLY A 16 2.34 10.46 -8.49
N ASP A 17 1.71 9.59 -7.70
CA ASP A 17 0.72 9.93 -6.68
C ASP A 17 1.25 9.86 -5.24
N ASP A 18 2.58 9.84 -5.08
CA ASP A 18 3.28 9.77 -3.80
C ASP A 18 3.37 11.10 -3.03
N HIS A 19 2.29 11.89 -3.10
CA HIS A 19 2.13 13.16 -2.42
C HIS A 19 1.10 13.11 -1.28
N GLY A 20 0.54 11.94 -0.98
CA GLY A 20 -0.32 11.70 0.17
C GLY A 20 -1.43 12.75 0.33
N ALA A 21 -1.51 13.33 1.52
CA ALA A 21 -2.44 14.41 1.84
C ALA A 21 -2.02 15.81 1.31
N GLY A 22 -1.24 15.87 0.22
CA GLY A 22 -0.68 17.12 -0.34
C GLY A 22 0.66 17.51 0.28
N LEU A 23 1.51 16.53 0.57
CA LEU A 23 2.84 16.71 1.14
C LEU A 23 3.90 16.89 0.06
N ASP A 24 4.87 17.76 0.33
CA ASP A 24 6.05 17.93 -0.52
C ASP A 24 7.27 17.21 0.04
N TYR A 25 8.09 16.70 -0.88
CA TYR A 25 9.33 16.02 -0.57
C TYR A 25 10.36 16.96 0.09
N PRO A 26 11.31 16.42 0.89
CA PRO A 26 12.36 17.24 1.50
C PRO A 26 13.29 17.83 0.45
N ARG A 27 13.92 18.97 0.76
CA ARG A 27 14.75 19.72 -0.21
C ARG A 27 16.16 19.17 -0.42
N ALA A 28 16.61 18.20 0.38
CA ALA A 28 17.94 17.62 0.20
C ALA A 28 18.11 17.01 -1.21
N ALA A 29 19.32 17.11 -1.76
CA ALA A 29 19.63 16.65 -3.12
C ALA A 29 19.26 15.17 -3.36
N VAL A 30 19.36 14.33 -2.33
CA VAL A 30 18.98 12.91 -2.39
C VAL A 30 17.50 12.67 -2.73
N TYR A 31 16.63 13.66 -2.50
CA TYR A 31 15.19 13.61 -2.79
C TYR A 31 14.81 14.31 -4.10
N GLN A 32 15.77 14.90 -4.84
CA GLN A 32 15.48 15.54 -6.13
C GLN A 32 15.01 14.53 -7.19
N GLN A 33 15.33 13.24 -7.00
CA GLN A 33 14.72 12.16 -7.74
C GLN A 33 13.41 11.76 -7.04
N VAL A 34 12.36 12.56 -7.26
CA VAL A 34 10.99 12.31 -6.77
C VAL A 34 10.50 10.90 -7.15
N GLY A 35 9.52 10.37 -6.40
CA GLY A 35 9.04 9.00 -6.59
C GLY A 35 9.77 7.97 -5.73
N ALA A 36 10.41 8.36 -4.62
CA ALA A 36 11.13 7.41 -3.76
C ALA A 36 10.18 6.54 -2.94
N ALA A 37 9.02 7.08 -2.54
CA ALA A 37 7.97 6.39 -1.79
C ALA A 37 6.74 6.02 -2.64
N ASP A 38 6.80 6.20 -3.95
CA ASP A 38 5.77 5.84 -4.94
C ASP A 38 5.64 4.33 -5.06
N LEU A 39 4.54 3.79 -4.52
CA LEU A 39 4.13 2.40 -4.64
C LEU A 39 3.50 2.18 -6.00
N THR A 40 3.97 1.17 -6.75
CA THR A 40 3.35 0.81 -8.04
C THR A 40 2.76 -0.59 -8.03
N GLY A 41 2.81 -1.25 -6.88
CA GLY A 41 2.15 -2.53 -6.74
C GLY A 41 2.31 -3.21 -5.38
N PHE A 42 1.29 -4.00 -5.08
CA PHE A 42 1.26 -4.93 -3.96
C PHE A 42 0.78 -6.29 -4.45
N LYS A 43 1.43 -7.35 -3.95
CA LYS A 43 1.04 -8.72 -4.26
C LYS A 43 1.11 -9.61 -3.03
N MET A 44 0.23 -10.59 -3.01
CA MET A 44 0.29 -11.71 -2.06
C MET A 44 0.26 -13.00 -2.85
N LYS A 45 1.23 -13.89 -2.63
CA LYS A 45 1.24 -15.23 -3.21
C LYS A 45 1.39 -16.29 -2.14
N ARG A 46 0.75 -17.44 -2.34
CA ARG A 46 0.96 -18.61 -1.47
C ARG A 46 2.12 -19.46 -1.99
N VAL A 47 3.11 -19.71 -1.13
CA VAL A 47 4.27 -20.57 -1.40
C VAL A 47 4.45 -21.52 -0.23
N GLU A 48 4.53 -22.83 -0.51
CA GLU A 48 4.72 -23.86 0.54
C GLU A 48 3.70 -23.74 1.69
N GLY A 49 2.45 -23.42 1.35
CA GLY A 49 1.37 -23.29 2.31
C GLY A 49 1.28 -21.95 3.04
N ARG A 50 2.33 -21.10 2.98
CA ARG A 50 2.41 -19.79 3.63
C ARG A 50 2.22 -18.64 2.66
N TRP A 51 1.74 -17.49 3.13
CA TRP A 51 1.66 -16.28 2.33
C TRP A 51 3.01 -15.55 2.27
N ARG A 52 3.32 -14.98 1.12
CA ARG A 52 4.44 -14.05 0.91
C ARG A 52 3.88 -12.73 0.42
N LEU A 53 4.39 -11.63 0.96
CA LEU A 53 4.01 -10.28 0.60
C LEU A 53 5.07 -9.71 -0.34
N GLY A 54 4.64 -9.07 -1.42
CA GLY A 54 5.52 -8.38 -2.34
C GLY A 54 5.08 -6.93 -2.51
N VAL A 55 6.01 -6.00 -2.40
CA VAL A 55 5.80 -4.57 -2.67
C VAL A 55 6.72 -4.14 -3.79
N ARG A 56 6.27 -3.18 -4.59
CA ARG A 56 7.05 -2.58 -5.67
C ARG A 56 6.94 -1.07 -5.60
N LEU A 57 8.07 -0.41 -5.76
CA LEU A 57 8.19 1.05 -5.83
C LEU A 57 8.46 1.45 -7.28
N ALA A 58 8.10 2.68 -7.67
CA ALA A 58 8.44 3.23 -8.98
C ALA A 58 9.96 3.33 -9.17
N ARG A 59 10.69 3.66 -8.10
CA ARG A 59 12.14 3.82 -8.09
C ARG A 59 12.76 3.25 -6.82
N TYR A 60 14.07 2.97 -6.91
CA TYR A 60 14.87 2.40 -5.83
C TYR A 60 16.14 3.23 -5.60
N PRO A 61 16.03 4.53 -5.28
CA PRO A 61 17.22 5.34 -5.00
C PRO A 61 17.94 4.82 -3.75
N ASP A 62 19.24 4.64 -3.87
CA ASP A 62 20.09 4.06 -2.82
C ASP A 62 21.35 4.89 -2.53
N PRO A 63 21.23 6.16 -2.15
CA PRO A 63 22.39 6.97 -1.76
C PRO A 63 23.13 6.43 -0.53
N ALA A 64 22.53 5.55 0.27
CA ALA A 64 23.13 4.99 1.49
C ALA A 64 23.72 3.58 1.32
N GLY A 65 23.58 2.95 0.13
CA GLY A 65 24.11 1.62 -0.14
C GLY A 65 23.46 0.51 0.71
N ALA A 66 22.15 0.58 0.90
CA ALA A 66 21.43 -0.36 1.76
C ALA A 66 21.30 -1.76 1.13
N PRO A 67 21.28 -2.85 1.93
CA PRO A 67 21.33 -4.23 1.44
C PRO A 67 20.24 -4.63 0.43
N LEU A 68 19.04 -4.05 0.49
CA LEU A 68 17.96 -4.33 -0.46
C LEU A 68 18.00 -3.46 -1.73
N GLY A 69 19.00 -2.56 -1.84
CA GLY A 69 19.24 -1.73 -3.03
C GLY A 69 18.32 -0.53 -3.18
N PHE A 70 17.82 0.03 -2.06
CA PHE A 70 17.13 1.32 -1.94
C PHE A 70 17.28 1.81 -0.50
N SER A 71 17.30 3.11 -0.23
CA SER A 71 17.50 3.60 1.15
C SER A 71 16.56 4.71 1.59
N LEU A 72 15.73 5.24 0.69
CA LEU A 72 14.90 6.41 0.98
C LEU A 72 13.47 6.09 1.39
N ALA A 73 12.98 4.88 1.13
CA ALA A 73 11.59 4.49 1.33
C ALA A 73 11.41 3.56 2.53
N VAL A 74 10.24 3.65 3.14
CA VAL A 74 9.71 2.65 4.06
C VAL A 74 8.31 2.26 3.60
N VAL A 75 8.00 0.97 3.69
CA VAL A 75 6.66 0.44 3.36
C VAL A 75 6.16 -0.34 4.56
N ALA A 76 4.95 -0.04 5.02
CA ALA A 76 4.26 -0.82 6.03
C ALA A 76 3.10 -1.59 5.40
N VAL A 77 3.05 -2.89 5.69
CA VAL A 77 1.93 -3.77 5.33
C VAL A 77 1.28 -4.27 6.62
N TYR A 78 0.15 -3.69 7.00
CA TYR A 78 -0.63 -4.10 8.17
C TYR A 78 -1.61 -5.20 7.75
N LEU A 79 -1.70 -6.26 8.54
CA LEU A 79 -2.44 -7.46 8.22
C LEU A 79 -3.52 -7.72 9.26
N ASP A 80 -4.73 -7.80 8.74
CA ASP A 80 -5.96 -8.20 9.43
C ASP A 80 -6.13 -9.70 9.20
N THR A 81 -5.90 -10.46 10.25
CA THR A 81 -5.86 -11.92 10.27
C THR A 81 -7.06 -12.49 11.02
N GLU A 82 -7.64 -11.74 11.95
CA GLU A 82 -8.74 -12.15 12.83
C GLU A 82 -9.74 -11.00 13.05
N PRO A 83 -10.99 -11.27 13.49
CA PRO A 83 -11.93 -10.21 13.84
C PRO A 83 -11.43 -9.35 15.02
N GLY A 84 -11.53 -8.04 14.89
CA GLY A 84 -10.99 -7.08 15.86
C GLY A 84 -9.65 -6.53 15.39
N GLY A 85 -8.74 -6.30 16.33
CA GLY A 85 -7.39 -5.79 16.07
C GLY A 85 -7.24 -4.30 16.40
N GLU A 86 -6.02 -3.80 16.20
CA GLU A 86 -5.73 -2.37 16.38
C GLU A 86 -6.20 -1.58 15.15
N GLU A 87 -6.91 -0.47 15.35
CA GLU A 87 -7.42 0.33 14.24
C GLU A 87 -6.40 1.35 13.75
N ALA A 88 -5.57 1.90 14.63
CA ALA A 88 -4.56 2.88 14.26
C ALA A 88 -3.46 2.21 13.43
N LEU A 89 -3.02 2.85 12.35
CA LEU A 89 -1.91 2.40 11.51
C LEU A 89 -0.66 3.24 11.85
N PRO A 90 0.10 2.86 12.90
CA PRO A 90 1.23 3.65 13.38
C PRO A 90 2.35 3.69 12.35
N GLY A 91 3.02 4.84 12.22
CA GLY A 91 3.93 5.11 11.11
C GLY A 91 3.20 5.77 9.96
N ALA A 92 2.23 5.10 9.32
CA ALA A 92 1.44 5.69 8.23
C ALA A 92 0.63 6.93 8.67
N GLY A 93 0.15 6.96 9.92
CA GLY A 93 -0.68 8.06 10.43
C GLY A 93 -2.11 8.00 9.87
N LEU A 94 -2.60 6.79 9.61
CA LEU A 94 -3.94 6.50 9.11
C LEU A 94 -4.65 5.54 10.09
N ARG A 95 -5.90 5.19 9.81
CA ARG A 95 -6.66 4.15 10.53
C ARG A 95 -7.34 3.20 9.57
N THR A 96 -7.68 2.01 10.06
CA THR A 96 -8.56 1.07 9.34
C THR A 96 -10.03 1.55 9.39
N PRO A 97 -10.93 0.95 8.59
CA PRO A 97 -12.37 1.11 8.79
C PRO A 97 -12.83 0.48 10.13
N ALA A 98 -13.97 0.90 10.67
CA ALA A 98 -14.47 0.44 11.97
C ALA A 98 -14.80 -1.08 12.07
N ASP A 99 -14.87 -1.79 10.94
CA ASP A 99 -15.03 -3.25 10.85
C ASP A 99 -13.71 -3.97 10.49
N GLY A 100 -12.59 -3.26 10.60
CA GLY A 100 -11.24 -3.75 10.39
C GLY A 100 -10.38 -3.61 11.64
N GLY A 101 -9.15 -4.11 11.51
CA GLY A 101 -8.07 -3.93 12.46
C GLY A 101 -6.83 -4.68 11.97
N TRP A 102 -5.73 -4.63 12.71
CA TRP A 102 -4.56 -5.43 12.38
C TRP A 102 -3.95 -6.10 13.61
N GLU A 103 -3.36 -7.28 13.39
CA GLU A 103 -2.64 -8.05 14.41
C GLU A 103 -1.14 -8.10 14.13
N GLU A 104 -0.74 -8.06 12.86
CA GLU A 104 0.66 -8.05 12.45
C GLU A 104 0.92 -6.97 11.40
N ALA A 105 2.03 -6.26 11.52
CA ALA A 105 2.51 -5.34 10.51
C ALA A 105 3.90 -5.78 10.02
N TYR A 106 4.17 -5.62 8.74
CA TYR A 106 5.47 -5.90 8.14
C TYR A 106 6.06 -4.58 7.66
N LEU A 107 7.08 -4.09 8.38
CA LEU A 107 7.77 -2.85 8.06
C LEU A 107 9.00 -3.18 7.21
N ILE A 108 9.09 -2.57 6.03
CA ILE A 108 10.07 -2.90 4.99
C ILE A 108 10.86 -1.65 4.67
N SER A 109 12.17 -1.72 4.77
CA SER A 109 13.10 -0.64 4.38
C SER A 109 14.29 -1.22 3.61
N GLY A 110 15.17 -0.35 3.14
CA GLY A 110 16.44 -0.75 2.53
C GLY A 110 17.30 -1.71 3.34
N TRP A 111 17.18 -1.60 4.68
CA TRP A 111 17.99 -2.33 5.64
C TRP A 111 17.47 -3.72 5.98
N GLY A 112 16.24 -4.05 5.54
CA GLY A 112 15.59 -5.32 5.83
C GLY A 112 14.11 -5.13 6.10
N ALA A 113 13.49 -6.15 6.71
CA ALA A 113 12.12 -6.08 7.16
C ALA A 113 11.97 -6.64 8.57
N GLU A 114 10.95 -6.18 9.26
CA GLU A 114 10.57 -6.67 10.58
C GLU A 114 9.05 -6.84 10.67
N ARG A 115 8.63 -7.84 11.43
CA ARG A 115 7.25 -8.01 11.88
C ARG A 115 7.06 -7.20 13.15
N ARG A 116 5.97 -6.45 13.24
CA ARG A 116 5.51 -5.73 14.43
C ARG A 116 4.11 -6.16 14.83
N THR A 117 3.78 -6.00 16.10
CA THR A 117 2.45 -6.26 16.68
C THR A 117 1.96 -5.00 17.41
N PRO A 118 0.64 -4.86 17.67
CA PRO A 118 0.09 -3.67 18.34
C PRO A 118 0.66 -3.39 19.72
N ASP A 119 1.07 -4.42 20.46
CA ASP A 119 1.72 -4.32 21.77
C ASP A 119 3.17 -3.82 21.71
N GLY A 120 3.70 -3.55 20.51
CA GLY A 120 5.03 -3.00 20.29
C GLY A 120 6.14 -4.04 20.13
N ALA A 121 5.82 -5.34 20.12
CA ALA A 121 6.85 -6.34 19.83
C ALA A 121 7.35 -6.19 18.38
N ALA A 122 8.65 -6.41 18.18
CA ALA A 122 9.30 -6.35 16.87
C ALA A 122 10.25 -7.55 16.70
N ALA A 123 10.22 -8.17 15.52
CA ALA A 123 11.10 -9.29 15.19
C ALA A 123 11.56 -9.19 13.73
N PRO A 124 12.85 -9.39 13.41
CA PRO A 124 13.33 -9.38 12.05
C PRO A 124 12.67 -10.50 11.23
N VAL A 125 12.35 -10.21 9.97
CA VAL A 125 11.82 -11.19 9.02
C VAL A 125 12.61 -11.19 7.74
N ARG A 126 12.62 -12.34 7.05
CA ARG A 126 13.37 -12.48 5.80
C ARG A 126 12.75 -11.62 4.71
N ALA A 127 13.50 -10.63 4.24
CA ALA A 127 13.22 -9.85 3.04
C ALA A 127 14.28 -10.10 1.97
N TRP A 128 13.87 -10.03 0.70
CA TRP A 128 14.80 -10.10 -0.44
C TRP A 128 14.20 -9.39 -1.65
N ARG A 129 15.07 -9.00 -2.58
CA ARG A 129 14.65 -8.44 -3.85
C ARG A 129 14.66 -9.50 -4.95
N GLU A 130 13.64 -9.51 -5.79
CA GLU A 130 13.51 -10.37 -6.97
C GLU A 130 12.95 -9.52 -8.12
N GLY A 131 13.82 -9.09 -9.03
CA GLY A 131 13.50 -8.06 -10.03
C GLY A 131 13.07 -6.75 -9.35
N ASP A 132 11.92 -6.22 -9.73
CA ASP A 132 11.34 -5.00 -9.16
C ASP A 132 10.47 -5.28 -7.93
N TRP A 133 10.57 -6.44 -7.30
CA TRP A 133 9.75 -6.75 -6.13
C TRP A 133 10.61 -6.96 -4.91
N ILE A 134 10.23 -6.29 -3.83
CA ILE A 134 10.73 -6.58 -2.49
C ILE A 134 9.75 -7.56 -1.87
N TRP A 135 10.23 -8.75 -1.57
CA TRP A 135 9.44 -9.81 -0.96
C TRP A 135 9.73 -9.93 0.52
N VAL A 136 8.70 -10.29 1.28
CA VAL A 136 8.78 -10.63 2.69
C VAL A 136 8.15 -12.01 2.92
N GLN A 137 8.86 -12.84 3.68
CA GLN A 137 8.34 -14.11 4.16
C GLN A 137 7.43 -13.89 5.37
N THR A 138 6.25 -14.50 5.36
CA THR A 138 5.35 -14.53 6.52
C THR A 138 5.13 -15.97 6.98
N ASP A 139 4.58 -16.10 8.19
CA ASP A 139 4.15 -17.38 8.74
C ASP A 139 2.64 -17.63 8.59
N LEU A 140 1.95 -16.75 7.86
CA LEU A 140 0.51 -16.79 7.71
C LEU A 140 0.05 -17.93 6.81
N ILE A 141 -0.88 -18.73 7.34
CA ILE A 141 -1.51 -19.84 6.61
C ILE A 141 -2.81 -19.37 5.94
N ARG A 142 -3.59 -18.55 6.65
CA ARG A 142 -4.83 -17.95 6.16
C ARG A 142 -4.53 -16.66 5.41
N ARG A 143 -5.37 -16.33 4.43
CA ARG A 143 -5.21 -15.09 3.65
C ARG A 143 -5.65 -13.90 4.50
N PRO A 144 -4.78 -12.92 4.79
CA PRO A 144 -5.16 -11.72 5.52
C PRO A 144 -5.86 -10.69 4.61
N ARG A 145 -6.58 -9.73 5.21
CA ARG A 145 -6.77 -8.41 4.57
C ARG A 145 -5.51 -7.59 4.83
N ALA A 146 -5.10 -6.78 3.86
CA ALA A 146 -3.86 -6.01 3.97
C ALA A 146 -4.15 -4.52 3.81
N TYR A 147 -3.52 -3.69 4.61
CA TYR A 147 -3.47 -2.23 4.46
C TYR A 147 -2.02 -1.87 4.13
N VAL A 148 -1.79 -1.15 3.05
CA VAL A 148 -0.42 -0.91 2.54
C VAL A 148 -0.20 0.58 2.41
N ALA A 149 0.86 1.07 3.04
CA ALA A 149 1.25 2.47 3.00
C ALA A 149 2.77 2.59 2.83
N ALA A 150 3.22 3.60 2.09
CA ALA A 150 4.62 3.94 1.95
C ALA A 150 4.89 5.38 2.37
N GLY A 151 6.13 5.64 2.78
CA GLY A 151 6.61 6.96 3.15
C GLY A 151 8.12 7.04 3.02
N LEU A 152 8.70 8.17 3.42
CA LEU A 152 10.15 8.31 3.47
C LEU A 152 10.71 7.69 4.74
N TYR A 153 11.78 6.93 4.58
CA TYR A 153 12.47 6.29 5.68
C TYR A 153 13.23 7.31 6.55
N ASP A 154 13.00 7.22 7.84
CA ASP A 154 13.73 7.92 8.88
C ASP A 154 13.99 6.96 10.05
N PRO A 155 15.22 6.47 10.24
CA PRO A 155 15.54 5.50 11.28
C PRO A 155 15.33 6.05 12.70
N PHE A 156 15.16 7.36 12.87
CA PHE A 156 14.95 8.00 14.16
C PHE A 156 13.46 8.14 14.52
N GLU A 157 12.56 7.88 13.58
CA GLU A 157 11.12 7.92 13.85
C GLU A 157 10.61 6.57 14.34
N PRO A 158 9.73 6.53 15.36
CA PRO A 158 9.00 5.32 15.69
C PRO A 158 8.23 4.86 14.45
N TRP A 159 8.52 3.65 13.96
CA TRP A 159 8.02 3.06 12.70
C TRP A 159 8.72 3.49 11.41
N GLY A 160 9.77 4.30 11.48
CA GLY A 160 10.58 4.60 10.30
C GLY A 160 9.96 5.59 9.32
N PHE A 161 8.73 6.09 9.57
CA PHE A 161 8.07 7.07 8.70
C PHE A 161 8.47 8.48 9.11
N ARG A 162 9.15 9.17 8.20
CA ARG A 162 9.51 10.57 8.32
C ARG A 162 8.26 11.44 8.51
N ARG A 163 8.29 12.33 9.50
CA ARG A 163 7.22 13.30 9.74
C ARG A 163 7.25 14.48 8.78
N ALA A 164 6.08 15.11 8.61
CA ALA A 164 5.97 16.45 8.03
C ALA A 164 6.13 17.55 9.09
N LEU A 165 6.60 18.71 8.64
CA LEU A 165 6.66 19.94 9.44
C LEU A 165 6.16 21.11 8.58
N PRO A 166 5.44 22.09 9.17
CA PRO A 166 5.03 23.29 8.43
C PRO A 166 6.25 24.05 7.89
N GLY A 167 6.28 24.28 6.58
CA GLY A 167 7.41 24.89 5.86
C GLY A 167 8.54 23.90 5.50
N GLY A 168 8.32 22.62 5.81
CA GLY A 168 9.20 21.51 5.50
C GLY A 168 10.63 21.69 5.99
N GLY A 169 11.59 21.22 5.19
CA GLY A 169 12.99 21.38 5.51
C GLY A 169 13.91 20.70 4.51
N VAL A 170 15.21 20.68 4.83
CA VAL A 170 16.18 19.89 4.08
C VAL A 170 15.88 18.40 4.22
N TRP A 171 15.44 17.98 5.42
CA TRP A 171 15.23 16.59 5.79
C TRP A 171 13.80 16.26 6.19
N TYR A 172 12.86 17.21 6.16
CA TYR A 172 11.46 16.97 6.55
C TYR A 172 10.53 17.20 5.37
N LEU A 173 9.45 16.44 5.34
CA LEU A 173 8.33 16.68 4.42
C LEU A 173 7.71 18.05 4.74
N ASP A 174 7.26 18.77 3.72
CA ASP A 174 6.45 19.97 3.94
C ASP A 174 4.97 19.59 4.02
N GLY A 175 4.28 20.15 5.01
CA GLY A 175 2.87 19.93 5.27
C GLY A 175 2.48 20.19 6.72
N PRO A 176 1.20 20.04 7.08
CA PRO A 176 0.73 20.15 8.45
C PRO A 176 1.46 19.18 9.39
N ALA A 177 1.75 19.62 10.62
CA ALA A 177 2.49 18.81 11.60
C ALA A 177 1.73 17.52 12.00
N ASP A 178 0.41 17.53 11.88
CA ASP A 178 -0.52 16.44 12.17
C ASP A 178 -0.93 15.64 10.93
N ALA A 179 -0.35 15.95 9.76
CA ALA A 179 -0.64 15.19 8.55
C ALA A 179 -0.21 13.71 8.68
N PRO A 180 -0.92 12.78 8.02
CA PRO A 180 -0.45 11.41 7.84
C PRO A 180 0.98 11.42 7.28
N ARG A 181 1.81 10.50 7.75
CA ARG A 181 3.21 10.41 7.29
C ARG A 181 3.36 9.54 6.05
N ALA A 182 2.32 8.79 5.71
CA ALA A 182 2.24 8.08 4.44
C ALA A 182 2.18 9.08 3.28
N LEU A 183 3.01 8.83 2.28
CA LEU A 183 3.02 9.53 1.01
C LEU A 183 2.20 8.80 -0.05
N ASP A 184 2.05 7.48 0.10
CA ASP A 184 1.33 6.67 -0.87
C ASP A 184 0.65 5.47 -0.20
N VAL A 185 -0.43 4.97 -0.80
CA VAL A 185 -1.24 3.86 -0.29
C VAL A 185 -1.86 3.03 -1.41
N ILE A 186 -1.89 1.71 -1.24
CA ILE A 186 -2.65 0.84 -2.14
C ILE A 186 -4.14 0.89 -1.76
N ALA A 187 -4.91 1.71 -2.46
CA ALA A 187 -6.36 1.83 -2.23
C ALA A 187 -7.16 1.98 -3.54
N PRO A 188 -8.42 1.51 -3.61
CA PRO A 188 -9.28 1.72 -4.78
C PRO A 188 -9.60 3.20 -5.07
N ASP A 189 -9.56 4.04 -4.03
CA ASP A 189 -9.86 5.47 -4.05
C ASP A 189 -8.97 6.18 -3.01
N GLN A 190 -7.78 6.63 -3.44
CA GLN A 190 -6.83 7.28 -2.55
C GLN A 190 -7.31 8.67 -2.07
N ALA A 191 -8.07 9.41 -2.88
CA ALA A 191 -8.62 10.70 -2.48
C ALA A 191 -9.55 10.57 -1.25
N GLN A 192 -10.33 9.49 -1.21
CA GLN A 192 -11.14 9.16 -0.03
C GLN A 192 -10.27 8.81 1.20
N VAL A 193 -9.13 8.14 1.01
CA VAL A 193 -8.19 7.85 2.11
C VAL A 193 -7.69 9.15 2.74
N TRP A 194 -7.19 10.07 1.91
CA TRP A 194 -6.58 11.31 2.39
C TRP A 194 -7.58 12.26 3.03
N SER A 195 -8.81 12.33 2.53
CA SER A 195 -9.86 13.17 3.11
C SER A 195 -10.46 12.62 4.41
N SER A 196 -10.44 11.31 4.62
CA SER A 196 -11.06 10.68 5.81
C SER A 196 -10.07 10.15 6.85
N GLY A 197 -8.80 10.02 6.48
CA GLY A 197 -7.76 9.33 7.25
C GLY A 197 -7.96 7.81 7.33
N VAL A 198 -8.93 7.23 6.60
CA VAL A 198 -9.27 5.81 6.64
C VAL A 198 -8.70 5.08 5.43
N LEU A 199 -7.81 4.12 5.66
CA LEU A 199 -7.26 3.25 4.63
C LEU A 199 -8.09 1.96 4.55
N PRO A 200 -8.86 1.71 3.47
CA PRO A 200 -9.56 0.45 3.30
C PRO A 200 -8.58 -0.69 2.95
N PRO A 201 -8.99 -1.96 3.13
CA PRO A 201 -8.13 -3.08 2.77
C PRO A 201 -7.87 -3.11 1.26
N ALA A 202 -6.62 -3.40 0.91
CA ALA A 202 -6.11 -3.51 -0.43
C ALA A 202 -6.85 -4.62 -1.21
N ARG A 203 -7.61 -4.21 -2.23
CA ARG A 203 -8.44 -5.10 -3.05
C ARG A 203 -8.53 -4.62 -4.48
N LYS A 204 -8.84 -5.53 -5.41
CA LYS A 204 -9.06 -5.16 -6.81
C LYS A 204 -10.27 -4.22 -6.89
N ARG A 205 -10.11 -3.12 -7.63
CA ARG A 205 -11.24 -2.26 -8.00
C ARG A 205 -12.14 -3.05 -8.94
N PHE A 206 -13.36 -3.36 -8.49
CA PHE A 206 -14.35 -4.00 -9.37
C PHE A 206 -15.12 -2.91 -10.12
N PRO A 207 -15.15 -2.91 -11.46
CA PRO A 207 -15.77 -1.84 -12.23
C PRO A 207 -17.28 -2.06 -12.37
N TRP A 208 -18.05 -1.92 -11.28
CA TRP A 208 -19.51 -2.10 -11.31
C TRP A 208 -20.20 -1.12 -12.28
N ARG A 209 -19.63 0.07 -12.50
CA ARG A 209 -20.18 1.11 -13.39
C ARG A 209 -20.27 0.68 -14.86
N SER A 210 -19.38 -0.22 -15.31
CA SER A 210 -19.37 -0.70 -16.70
C SER A 210 -20.47 -1.72 -16.98
N LEU A 211 -20.94 -2.44 -15.96
CA LEU A 211 -21.98 -3.46 -16.10
C LEU A 211 -23.38 -2.84 -16.26
N PHE A 212 -23.66 -1.73 -15.59
CA PHE A 212 -24.92 -1.00 -15.75
C PHE A 212 -25.02 -0.27 -17.09
N ALA A 213 -23.91 0.24 -17.64
CA ALA A 213 -23.88 0.84 -18.97
C ALA A 213 -24.22 -0.21 -20.07
N GLY A 214 -23.73 -1.44 -19.93
CA GLY A 214 -24.08 -2.54 -20.83
C GLY A 214 -25.54 -3.00 -20.71
N ALA A 215 -26.08 -3.05 -19.49
CA ALA A 215 -27.47 -3.45 -19.24
C ALA A 215 -28.49 -2.42 -19.77
N LEU A 216 -28.20 -1.12 -19.65
CA LEU A 216 -29.03 -0.06 -20.23
C LEU A 216 -28.95 -0.02 -21.77
N GLY A 217 -27.78 -0.31 -22.35
CA GLY A 217 -27.61 -0.40 -23.81
C GLY A 217 -28.42 -1.54 -24.44
N LEU A 218 -28.46 -2.71 -23.78
CA LEU A 218 -29.26 -3.86 -24.24
C LEU A 218 -30.77 -3.66 -24.06
N ALA A 219 -31.20 -3.00 -22.96
CA ALA A 219 -32.60 -2.64 -22.74
C ALA A 219 -33.10 -1.59 -23.75
N GLY A 220 -32.26 -0.62 -24.12
CA GLY A 220 -32.58 0.39 -25.13
C GLY A 220 -32.75 -0.21 -26.55
N ALA A 221 -31.88 -1.14 -26.94
CA ALA A 221 -31.99 -1.81 -28.24
C ALA A 221 -33.21 -2.75 -28.33
N GLY A 222 -33.58 -3.41 -27.24
CA GLY A 222 -34.77 -4.26 -27.18
C GLY A 222 -36.09 -3.50 -27.36
N LEU A 223 -36.19 -2.27 -26.83
CA LEU A 223 -37.38 -1.42 -26.98
C LEU A 223 -37.52 -0.86 -28.40
N VAL A 224 -36.42 -0.50 -29.07
CA VAL A 224 -36.44 -0.02 -30.46
C VAL A 224 -36.80 -1.15 -31.43
N GLY A 225 -36.27 -2.37 -31.22
CA GLY A 225 -36.61 -3.54 -32.05
C GLY A 225 -38.07 -3.98 -31.91
N TYR A 226 -38.67 -3.82 -30.72
CA TYR A 226 -40.07 -4.17 -30.48
C TYR A 226 -41.06 -3.18 -31.10
N ALA A 227 -40.72 -1.90 -31.16
CA ALA A 227 -41.55 -0.87 -31.78
C ALA A 227 -41.62 -0.97 -33.32
N TRP A 228 -40.57 -1.52 -33.95
CA TRP A 228 -40.50 -1.66 -35.41
C TRP A 228 -41.28 -2.86 -35.97
N ARG A 229 -41.65 -3.84 -35.12
CA ARG A 229 -42.38 -5.05 -35.53
C ARG A 229 -43.91 -4.92 -35.50
N ARG A 230 -44.44 -3.75 -35.12
CA ARG A 230 -45.87 -3.47 -34.96
C ARG A 230 -46.43 -2.40 -35.92
N ARG A 231 -45.75 -2.13 -37.03
CA ARG A 231 -46.28 -1.31 -38.13
C ARG A 231 -46.39 -2.13 -39.40
#